data_AF-A0A7C1TRU5-F1
#
_entry.id   AF-A0A7C1TRU5-F1
#
_cell.length_a   1.000
_cell.length_b   1.000
_cell.length_c   1.000
_cell.angle_alpha   90.00
_cell.angle_beta   90.00
_cell.angle_gamma   90.00
#
_symmetry.space_group_name_H-M   'P 1'
#
loop_
_entity.id
_entity.type
_entity.pdbx_description
1 polymer ?
#
loop_
_entity_poly.entity_id
_entity_poly.type
_entity_poly.pdbx_seq_one_letter_code
_entity_poly.pdbx_strand_id
1 'polypeptide(L)'
;MSEDGIYDVLIVGGGPAGLTAAQYAARAHLKTAVLDKSPAAGALATADRIENYPGLKEAVSGKELLDIFREQAIRFGAEYIEAQVIGVSLDKDIKEIHTMERTFLGKSVILATGAMGRKPTVKGEKEFLGRGVSYCAICDAAFFKGKTVCVLGDSEEALKEAELLTRCADTVYLIAPSKSLKLPPGHPLPSNEKLKILTAHAVLSIEGGDVVERIRLLDRNSNEEKVLPMEGVFVYLHGNRPIVDFLNYSVDISDEECIITNKMMETNLPGVFAAGDVTCVEVRQVVIAAANGCVAALSADKYVHNRKRRRYDWSKSSA
;
A
#
# COMPACT_ATOMS: atom_id res chain seq x y z
N MET A 1 -11.42 -28.84 -0.51
CA MET A 1 -10.08 -28.21 -0.35
C MET A 1 -9.77 -28.25 1.14
N SER A 2 -8.57 -28.67 1.54
CA SER A 2 -8.18 -28.74 2.96
C SER A 2 -8.14 -27.33 3.57
N GLU A 3 -8.66 -27.18 4.80
CA GLU A 3 -8.75 -25.90 5.52
C GLU A 3 -7.37 -25.30 5.88
N ASP A 4 -6.28 -26.07 5.79
CA ASP A 4 -4.93 -25.68 6.22
C ASP A 4 -4.35 -24.43 5.53
N GLY A 5 -4.93 -23.99 4.41
CA GLY A 5 -4.50 -22.80 3.66
C GLY A 5 -5.38 -21.55 3.82
N ILE A 6 -6.50 -21.63 4.55
CA ILE A 6 -7.47 -20.51 4.66
C ILE A 6 -7.20 -19.72 5.94
N TYR A 7 -7.12 -18.40 5.83
CA TYR A 7 -7.06 -17.49 6.97
C TYR A 7 -8.47 -17.19 7.48
N ASP A 8 -8.62 -16.99 8.79
CA ASP A 8 -9.86 -16.47 9.35
C ASP A 8 -10.04 -15.00 8.97
N VAL A 9 -8.96 -14.21 9.03
CA VAL A 9 -8.95 -12.79 8.67
C VAL A 9 -7.73 -12.47 7.79
N LEU A 10 -7.99 -11.99 6.58
CA LEU A 10 -6.99 -11.36 5.72
C LEU A 10 -7.08 -9.83 5.85
N ILE A 11 -5.94 -9.17 5.94
CA ILE A 11 -5.86 -7.72 6.08
C ILE A 11 -5.01 -7.20 4.92
N VAL A 12 -5.56 -6.26 4.14
CA VAL A 12 -4.86 -5.64 3.02
C VAL A 12 -4.39 -4.25 3.42
N GLY A 13 -3.08 -4.10 3.65
CA GLY A 13 -2.42 -2.87 4.08
C GLY A 13 -1.85 -2.96 5.50
N GLY A 14 -0.55 -2.68 5.64
CA GLY A 14 0.20 -2.73 6.90
C GLY A 14 0.34 -1.38 7.62
N GLY A 15 -0.61 -0.46 7.45
CA GLY A 15 -0.66 0.79 8.21
C GLY A 15 -1.22 0.60 9.64
N PRO A 16 -1.38 1.69 10.41
CA PRO A 16 -1.91 1.61 11.79
C PRO A 16 -3.26 0.90 11.90
N ALA A 17 -4.17 1.13 10.95
CA ALA A 17 -5.47 0.46 10.92
C ALA A 17 -5.32 -1.07 10.74
N GLY A 18 -4.53 -1.49 9.74
CA GLY A 18 -4.32 -2.90 9.45
C GLY A 18 -3.57 -3.64 10.56
N LEU A 19 -2.50 -3.03 11.09
CA LEU A 19 -1.71 -3.66 12.14
C LEU A 19 -2.44 -3.71 13.49
N THR A 20 -3.25 -2.70 13.84
CA THR A 20 -4.15 -2.81 15.00
C THR A 20 -5.20 -3.88 14.76
N ALA A 21 -5.79 -3.96 13.57
CA ALA A 21 -6.75 -5.02 13.26
C ALA A 21 -6.12 -6.41 13.42
N ALA A 22 -4.88 -6.58 12.94
CA ALA A 22 -4.12 -7.81 13.04
C ALA A 22 -3.86 -8.21 14.50
N GLN A 23 -3.43 -7.24 15.31
CA GLN A 23 -3.22 -7.44 16.74
C GLN A 23 -4.49 -7.98 17.43
N TYR A 24 -5.65 -7.35 17.22
CA TYR A 24 -6.90 -7.77 17.85
C TYR A 24 -7.42 -9.10 17.31
N ALA A 25 -7.32 -9.35 16.01
CA ALA A 25 -7.73 -10.61 15.40
C ALA A 25 -6.87 -11.79 15.90
N ALA A 26 -5.54 -11.62 15.93
CA ALA A 26 -4.62 -12.63 16.44
C ALA A 26 -4.83 -12.90 17.94
N ARG A 27 -5.08 -11.86 18.75
CA ARG A 27 -5.46 -12.00 20.17
C ARG A 27 -6.77 -12.77 20.38
N ALA A 28 -7.68 -12.70 19.41
CA ALA A 28 -8.92 -13.49 19.40
C ALA A 28 -8.71 -14.94 18.92
N HIS A 29 -7.45 -15.37 18.71
CA HIS A 29 -7.06 -16.68 18.18
C HIS A 29 -7.57 -16.96 16.75
N LEU A 30 -7.75 -15.90 15.96
CA LEU A 30 -8.05 -16.03 14.53
C LEU A 30 -6.74 -16.16 13.74
N LYS A 31 -6.67 -17.14 12.85
CA LYS A 31 -5.55 -17.26 11.91
C LYS A 31 -5.53 -16.04 10.99
N THR A 32 -4.55 -15.16 11.17
CA THR A 32 -4.57 -13.80 10.60
C THR A 32 -3.32 -13.54 9.78
N ALA A 33 -3.48 -12.95 8.58
CA ALA A 33 -2.36 -12.44 7.80
C ALA A 33 -2.59 -10.98 7.36
N VAL A 34 -1.52 -10.20 7.40
CA VAL A 34 -1.41 -8.85 6.83
C VAL A 34 -0.63 -8.95 5.54
N LEU A 35 -1.25 -8.56 4.44
CA LEU A 35 -0.62 -8.38 3.13
C LEU A 35 -0.27 -6.90 2.98
N ASP A 36 1.02 -6.59 2.99
CA ASP A 36 1.51 -5.23 2.91
C ASP A 36 2.47 -5.07 1.74
N LYS A 37 2.30 -4.05 0.91
CA LYS A 37 3.13 -3.90 -0.30
C LYS A 37 4.58 -3.54 0.00
N SER A 38 4.80 -2.82 1.11
CA SER A 38 6.13 -2.44 1.58
C SER A 38 6.04 -1.94 3.03
N PRO A 39 6.94 -2.36 3.93
CA PRO A 39 6.98 -1.90 5.31
C PRO A 39 7.33 -0.41 5.45
N ALA A 40 7.87 0.21 4.40
CA ALA A 40 8.22 1.62 4.31
C ALA A 40 7.14 2.45 3.60
N ALA A 41 6.07 1.83 3.09
CA ALA A 41 4.96 2.53 2.46
C ALA A 41 3.92 3.00 3.49
N GLY A 42 3.07 3.93 3.05
CA GLY A 42 1.98 4.46 3.86
C GLY A 42 2.34 5.75 4.61
N ALA A 43 1.31 6.53 4.97
CA ALA A 43 1.47 7.89 5.47
C ALA A 43 2.33 7.95 6.74
N LEU A 44 2.10 7.02 7.69
CA LEU A 44 2.83 7.02 8.95
C LEU A 44 4.32 6.71 8.74
N ALA A 45 4.68 5.75 7.90
CA ALA A 45 6.08 5.40 7.66
C ALA A 45 6.92 6.60 7.16
N THR A 46 6.29 7.55 6.47
CA THR A 46 6.94 8.74 5.93
C THR A 46 7.04 9.92 6.89
N ALA A 47 6.44 9.84 8.09
CA ALA A 47 6.46 10.94 9.04
C ALA A 47 7.78 10.99 9.81
N ASP A 48 8.45 12.15 9.82
CA ASP A 48 9.74 12.32 10.49
C ASP A 48 9.62 12.27 12.02
N ARG A 49 8.52 12.80 12.56
CA ARG A 49 8.34 12.99 14.01
C ARG A 49 6.86 12.92 14.39
N ILE A 50 6.53 12.05 15.34
CA ILE A 50 5.20 11.82 15.91
C ILE A 50 5.24 12.11 17.40
N GLU A 51 4.40 13.05 17.83
CA GLU A 51 4.27 13.48 19.23
C GLU A 51 2.82 13.39 19.73
N ASN A 52 1.88 13.19 18.82
CA ASN A 52 0.44 13.28 19.07
C ASN A 52 -0.25 11.91 19.11
N TYR A 53 0.49 10.81 19.21
CA TYR A 53 -0.06 9.48 19.47
C TYR A 53 -0.03 9.17 20.98
N PRO A 54 -1.18 9.10 21.66
CA PRO A 54 -1.23 8.92 23.10
C PRO A 54 -0.53 7.64 23.57
N GLY A 55 0.25 7.75 24.64
CA GLY A 55 1.05 6.65 25.19
C GLY A 55 2.52 6.67 24.79
N LEU A 56 2.90 7.50 23.80
CA LEU A 56 4.30 7.86 23.58
C LEU A 56 4.80 8.74 24.72
N LYS A 57 5.97 8.38 25.27
CA LYS A 57 6.64 9.17 26.32
C LYS A 57 7.53 10.26 25.71
N GLU A 58 8.10 9.96 24.55
CA GLU A 58 8.99 10.84 23.80
C GLU A 58 8.54 10.84 22.34
N ALA A 59 8.95 11.87 21.59
CA ALA A 59 8.76 11.91 20.15
C ALA A 59 9.50 10.74 19.48
N VAL A 60 8.84 10.07 18.54
CA VAL A 60 9.44 9.00 17.73
C VAL A 60 9.21 9.29 16.25
N SER A 61 10.02 8.71 15.37
CA SER A 61 9.70 8.73 13.94
C SER A 61 8.43 7.92 13.66
N GLY A 62 7.76 8.23 12.56
CA GLY A 62 6.60 7.48 12.13
C GLY A 62 6.94 6.02 11.78
N LYS A 63 8.13 5.79 11.22
CA LYS A 63 8.66 4.42 10.99
C LYS A 63 8.80 3.64 12.30
N GLU A 64 9.43 4.22 13.33
CA GLU A 64 9.58 3.57 14.64
C GLU A 64 8.21 3.24 15.25
N LEU A 65 7.24 4.17 15.17
CA LEU A 65 5.88 3.90 15.65
C LEU A 65 5.22 2.76 14.87
N LEU A 66 5.35 2.73 13.55
CA LEU A 66 4.78 1.66 12.73
C LEU A 66 5.43 0.29 13.02
N ASP A 67 6.74 0.28 13.25
CA ASP A 67 7.48 -0.93 13.65
C ASP A 67 6.94 -1.49 14.99
N ILE A 68 6.64 -0.63 15.97
CA ILE A 68 6.00 -1.03 17.23
C ILE A 68 4.63 -1.71 16.98
N PHE A 69 3.79 -1.15 16.11
CA PHE A 69 2.51 -1.77 15.76
C PHE A 69 2.71 -3.15 15.13
N ARG A 70 3.69 -3.27 14.23
CA ARG A 70 3.99 -4.52 13.51
C ARG A 70 4.47 -5.60 14.46
N GLU A 71 5.42 -5.27 15.34
CA GLU A 71 5.93 -6.18 16.37
C GLU A 71 4.82 -6.67 17.31
N GLN A 72 3.91 -5.78 17.72
CA GLN A 72 2.77 -6.15 18.54
C GLN A 72 1.85 -7.15 17.85
N ALA A 73 1.49 -6.93 16.58
CA ALA A 73 0.65 -7.84 15.82
C ALA A 73 1.30 -9.22 15.66
N ILE A 74 2.58 -9.25 15.24
CA ILE A 74 3.35 -10.49 15.07
C ILE A 74 3.48 -11.25 16.38
N ARG A 75 3.74 -10.56 17.50
CA ARG A 75 3.86 -11.17 18.83
C ARG A 75 2.60 -11.93 19.26
N PHE A 76 1.42 -11.51 18.82
CA PHE A 76 0.16 -12.21 19.10
C PHE A 76 -0.19 -13.30 18.07
N GLY A 77 0.63 -13.50 17.04
CA GLY A 77 0.49 -14.58 16.06
C GLY A 77 -0.03 -14.15 14.69
N ALA A 78 -0.11 -12.86 14.39
CA ALA A 78 -0.40 -12.42 13.02
C ALA A 78 0.80 -12.67 12.11
N GLU A 79 0.56 -13.22 10.92
CA GLU A 79 1.56 -13.31 9.86
C GLU A 79 1.65 -11.96 9.15
N TYR A 80 2.87 -11.43 8.99
CA TYR A 80 3.13 -10.25 8.17
C TYR A 80 3.81 -10.69 6.88
N ILE A 81 3.17 -10.41 5.75
CA ILE A 81 3.59 -10.89 4.44
C ILE A 81 3.77 -9.68 3.53
N GLU A 82 5.00 -9.47 3.09
CA GLU A 82 5.27 -8.43 2.09
C GLU A 82 4.79 -8.91 0.72
N ALA A 83 3.63 -8.41 0.28
CA ALA A 83 3.02 -8.73 -1.00
C ALA A 83 2.09 -7.60 -1.44
N GLN A 84 2.21 -7.18 -2.70
CA GLN A 84 1.30 -6.21 -3.31
C GLN A 84 0.03 -6.91 -3.78
N VAL A 85 -1.12 -6.45 -3.27
CA VAL A 85 -2.43 -6.89 -3.73
C VAL A 85 -2.77 -6.19 -5.05
N ILE A 86 -3.14 -6.97 -6.05
CA ILE A 86 -3.42 -6.50 -7.42
C ILE A 86 -4.89 -6.69 -7.80
N GLY A 87 -5.64 -7.46 -7.03
CA GLY A 87 -7.03 -7.76 -7.31
C GLY A 87 -7.69 -8.53 -6.16
N VAL A 88 -9.02 -8.55 -6.17
CA VAL A 88 -9.82 -9.29 -5.18
C VAL A 88 -11.04 -9.93 -5.84
N SER A 89 -11.52 -11.03 -5.23
CA SER A 89 -12.85 -11.60 -5.46
C SER A 89 -13.55 -11.75 -4.11
N LEU A 90 -14.55 -10.90 -3.83
CA LEU A 90 -15.11 -10.71 -2.48
C LEU A 90 -16.57 -11.17 -2.33
N ASP A 91 -17.21 -11.55 -3.43
CA ASP A 91 -18.62 -11.89 -3.56
C ASP A 91 -18.99 -13.26 -2.98
N LYS A 92 -18.02 -14.19 -2.88
CA LYS A 92 -18.20 -15.54 -2.31
C LYS A 92 -18.03 -15.57 -0.79
N ASP A 93 -18.40 -16.68 -0.15
CA ASP A 93 -18.20 -16.88 1.29
C ASP A 93 -16.71 -16.88 1.68
N ILE A 94 -15.87 -17.55 0.88
CA ILE A 94 -14.42 -17.47 0.98
C ILE A 94 -13.95 -16.37 0.04
N LYS A 95 -13.31 -15.36 0.62
CA LYS A 95 -12.76 -14.21 -0.08
C LYS A 95 -11.41 -14.57 -0.66
N GLU A 96 -11.13 -14.07 -1.86
CA GLU A 96 -9.87 -14.29 -2.56
C GLU A 96 -9.13 -12.95 -2.70
N ILE A 97 -7.88 -12.91 -2.26
CA ILE A 97 -6.98 -11.77 -2.44
C ILE A 97 -5.84 -12.19 -3.35
N HIS A 98 -5.71 -11.54 -4.50
CA HIS A 98 -4.76 -11.91 -5.53
C HIS A 98 -3.49 -11.05 -5.40
N THR A 99 -2.35 -11.71 -5.35
CA THR A 99 -1.02 -11.12 -5.54
C THR A 99 -0.37 -11.75 -6.77
N MET A 100 0.82 -11.28 -7.14
CA MET A 100 1.57 -11.87 -8.26
C MET A 100 2.04 -13.28 -7.96
N GLU A 101 2.39 -13.57 -6.70
CA GLU A 101 2.98 -14.84 -6.30
C GLU A 101 1.93 -15.93 -6.09
N ARG A 102 0.80 -15.57 -5.44
CA ARG A 102 -0.28 -16.51 -5.15
C ARG A 102 -1.58 -15.80 -4.81
N THR A 103 -2.66 -16.59 -4.74
CA THR A 103 -3.93 -16.15 -4.17
C THR A 103 -4.02 -16.56 -2.70
N PHE A 104 -4.44 -15.62 -1.86
CA PHE A 104 -4.71 -15.82 -0.45
C PHE A 104 -6.22 -15.98 -0.24
N LEU A 105 -6.59 -16.94 0.60
CA LEU A 105 -7.99 -17.25 0.90
C LEU A 105 -8.32 -16.84 2.33
N GLY A 106 -9.44 -16.14 2.53
CA GLY A 106 -9.87 -15.65 3.83
C GLY A 106 -11.37 -15.82 4.05
N LYS A 107 -11.78 -16.19 5.26
CA LYS A 107 -13.21 -16.14 5.66
C LYS A 107 -13.70 -14.70 5.77
N SER A 108 -12.82 -13.79 6.18
CA SER A 108 -13.08 -12.36 6.29
C SER A 108 -11.91 -11.55 5.73
N VAL A 109 -12.21 -10.35 5.21
CA VAL A 109 -11.22 -9.40 4.70
C VAL A 109 -11.39 -8.03 5.36
N ILE A 110 -10.28 -7.40 5.73
CA ILE A 110 -10.22 -6.00 6.18
C ILE A 110 -9.36 -5.20 5.19
N LEU A 111 -9.97 -4.21 4.54
CA LEU A 111 -9.33 -3.29 3.59
C LEU A 111 -8.77 -2.09 4.38
N ALA A 112 -7.46 -1.95 4.47
CA ALA A 112 -6.76 -0.95 5.28
C ALA A 112 -5.62 -0.27 4.51
N THR A 113 -5.83 -0.04 3.21
CA THR A 113 -4.83 0.47 2.26
C THR A 113 -4.52 1.96 2.38
N GLY A 114 -5.25 2.68 3.24
CA GLY A 114 -5.02 4.10 3.51
C GLY A 114 -5.31 5.02 2.32
N ALA A 115 -4.73 6.22 2.34
CA ALA A 115 -5.03 7.28 1.39
C ALA A 115 -3.78 7.98 0.81
N MET A 116 -2.73 7.21 0.52
CA MET A 116 -1.51 7.73 -0.14
C MET A 116 -1.55 7.66 -1.68
N GLY A 117 -2.71 7.29 -2.24
CA GLY A 117 -2.95 7.26 -3.68
C GLY A 117 -3.09 8.66 -4.27
N ARG A 118 -3.17 8.73 -5.61
CA ARG A 118 -3.37 9.98 -6.34
C ARG A 118 -4.10 9.74 -7.66
N LYS A 119 -4.68 10.80 -8.20
CA LYS A 119 -5.09 10.81 -9.60
C LYS A 119 -3.86 10.88 -10.52
N PRO A 120 -3.97 10.35 -11.74
CA PRO A 120 -3.02 10.66 -12.80
C PRO A 120 -2.90 12.17 -12.98
N THR A 121 -1.69 12.71 -12.80
CA THR A 121 -1.41 14.15 -12.91
C THR A 121 -0.46 14.47 -14.05
N VAL A 122 0.28 13.48 -14.55
CA VAL A 122 1.20 13.65 -15.66
C VAL A 122 0.43 13.50 -16.97
N LYS A 123 0.65 14.42 -17.91
CA LYS A 123 0.06 14.32 -19.26
C LYS A 123 0.51 13.01 -19.91
N GLY A 124 -0.45 12.23 -20.42
CA GLY A 124 -0.21 10.91 -21.01
C GLY A 124 -0.27 9.75 -20.00
N GLU A 125 -0.20 9.99 -18.70
CA GLU A 125 -0.18 8.92 -17.70
C GLU A 125 -1.41 8.03 -17.74
N LYS A 126 -2.61 8.64 -17.72
CA LYS A 126 -3.88 7.91 -17.84
C LYS A 126 -4.03 7.24 -19.20
N GLU A 127 -3.56 7.91 -20.25
CA GLU A 127 -3.68 7.45 -21.63
C GLU A 127 -2.87 6.17 -21.86
N PHE A 128 -1.64 6.12 -21.35
CA PHE A 128 -0.73 5.00 -21.54
C PHE A 128 -0.80 3.94 -20.43
N LEU A 129 -1.77 4.03 -19.49
CA LEU A 129 -1.95 3.02 -18.45
C LEU A 129 -2.21 1.63 -19.10
N GLY A 130 -1.40 0.65 -18.72
CA GLY A 130 -1.41 -0.69 -19.32
C GLY A 130 -0.79 -0.77 -20.73
N ARG A 131 -0.33 0.36 -21.29
CA ARG A 131 0.33 0.49 -22.60
C ARG A 131 1.74 1.10 -22.47
N GLY A 132 2.42 0.76 -21.39
CA GLY A 132 3.75 1.26 -21.03
C GLY A 132 3.79 2.05 -19.73
N VAL A 133 2.65 2.53 -19.22
CA VAL A 133 2.54 3.06 -17.85
C VAL A 133 2.04 1.97 -16.90
N SER A 134 2.70 1.82 -15.75
CA SER A 134 2.36 0.86 -14.70
C SER A 134 2.50 1.47 -13.29
N TYR A 135 1.80 0.88 -12.33
CA TYR A 135 1.92 1.17 -10.89
C TYR A 135 2.43 -0.02 -10.09
N CYS A 136 2.89 -1.09 -10.76
CA CYS A 136 3.40 -2.30 -10.13
C CYS A 136 4.58 -2.85 -10.94
N ALA A 137 5.80 -2.50 -10.51
CA ALA A 137 7.02 -3.02 -11.11
C ALA A 137 7.12 -4.55 -10.96
N ILE A 138 6.76 -5.11 -9.80
CA ILE A 138 6.71 -6.57 -9.61
C ILE A 138 5.83 -7.26 -10.66
N CYS A 139 4.71 -6.64 -11.03
CA CYS A 139 3.76 -7.21 -11.97
C CYS A 139 4.27 -7.18 -13.41
N ASP A 140 4.80 -6.03 -13.84
CA ASP A 140 5.04 -5.79 -15.26
C ASP A 140 6.52 -5.84 -15.68
N ALA A 141 7.47 -5.91 -14.73
CA ALA A 141 8.91 -5.89 -15.03
C ALA A 141 9.34 -6.87 -16.13
N ALA A 142 8.74 -8.07 -16.15
CA ALA A 142 9.04 -9.10 -17.14
C ALA A 142 8.76 -8.65 -18.59
N PHE A 143 7.76 -7.80 -18.83
CA PHE A 143 7.42 -7.28 -20.16
C PHE A 143 8.41 -6.22 -20.66
N PHE A 144 9.29 -5.74 -19.79
CA PHE A 144 10.31 -4.74 -20.09
C PHE A 144 11.73 -5.33 -20.15
N LYS A 145 11.84 -6.64 -20.35
CA LYS A 145 13.14 -7.29 -20.57
C LYS A 145 13.87 -6.66 -21.76
N GLY A 146 15.10 -6.21 -21.54
CA GLY A 146 15.93 -5.58 -22.58
C GLY A 146 15.48 -4.18 -23.02
N LYS A 147 14.58 -3.55 -22.27
CA LYS A 147 14.05 -2.20 -22.58
C LYS A 147 14.66 -1.14 -21.66
N THR A 148 14.45 0.13 -22.02
CA THR A 148 14.72 1.27 -21.14
C THR A 148 13.43 1.68 -20.43
N VAL A 149 13.47 1.76 -19.10
CA VAL A 149 12.31 2.14 -18.29
C VAL A 149 12.66 3.23 -17.30
N CYS A 150 11.64 3.87 -16.73
CA CYS A 150 11.81 4.73 -15.57
C CYS A 150 10.85 4.39 -14.43
N VAL A 151 11.28 4.73 -13.22
CA VAL A 151 10.46 4.86 -12.03
C VAL A 151 10.35 6.34 -11.69
N LEU A 152 9.13 6.84 -11.55
CA LEU A 152 8.84 8.19 -11.10
C LEU A 152 8.58 8.16 -9.61
N GLY A 153 9.45 8.77 -8.81
CA GLY A 153 9.32 8.76 -7.36
C GLY A 153 10.58 9.22 -6.66
N ASP A 154 10.44 9.62 -5.39
CA ASP A 154 11.55 10.04 -4.54
C ASP A 154 11.63 9.27 -3.22
N SER A 155 10.80 8.24 -3.02
CA SER A 155 10.72 7.46 -1.78
C SER A 155 11.60 6.21 -1.79
N GLU A 156 11.76 5.60 -0.61
CA GLU A 156 12.38 4.27 -0.45
C GLU A 156 11.66 3.19 -1.29
N GLU A 157 10.31 3.25 -1.37
CA GLU A 157 9.52 2.38 -2.26
C GLU A 157 9.95 2.54 -3.72
N ALA A 158 10.04 3.77 -4.22
CA ALA A 158 10.46 4.03 -5.59
C ALA A 158 11.88 3.52 -5.88
N LEU A 159 12.80 3.65 -4.92
CA LEU A 159 14.16 3.12 -5.04
C LEU A 159 14.17 1.59 -5.12
N LYS A 160 13.44 0.91 -4.22
CA LYS A 160 13.33 -0.55 -4.18
C LYS A 160 12.76 -1.10 -5.49
N GLU A 161 11.76 -0.43 -6.04
CA GLU A 161 11.11 -0.84 -7.29
C GLU A 161 11.98 -0.57 -8.52
N ALA A 162 12.76 0.52 -8.50
CA ALA A 162 13.78 0.77 -9.52
C ALA A 162 14.85 -0.32 -9.50
N GLU A 163 15.33 -0.71 -8.32
CA GLU A 163 16.27 -1.83 -8.16
C GLU A 163 15.69 -3.15 -8.69
N LEU A 164 14.43 -3.44 -8.38
CA LEU A 164 13.75 -4.63 -8.90
C LEU A 164 13.75 -4.66 -10.42
N LEU A 165 13.42 -3.53 -11.07
CA LEU A 165 13.38 -3.41 -12.52
C LEU A 165 14.75 -3.65 -13.18
N THR A 166 15.86 -3.36 -12.49
CA THR A 166 17.21 -3.61 -13.04
C THR A 166 17.49 -5.09 -13.33
N ARG A 167 16.72 -6.00 -12.71
CA ARG A 167 16.81 -7.44 -12.95
C ARG A 167 16.30 -7.84 -14.34
N CYS A 168 15.43 -7.03 -14.94
CA CYS A 168 14.79 -7.31 -16.22
C CYS A 168 15.19 -6.31 -17.31
N ALA A 169 15.15 -5.00 -17.00
CA ALA A 169 15.45 -3.93 -17.94
C ALA A 169 16.98 -3.77 -18.19
N ASP A 170 17.33 -3.13 -19.29
CA ASP A 170 18.73 -2.81 -19.63
C ASP A 170 19.16 -1.46 -19.03
N THR A 171 18.24 -0.51 -18.94
CA THR A 171 18.45 0.76 -18.26
C THR A 171 17.21 1.13 -17.47
N VAL A 172 17.39 1.51 -16.21
CA VAL A 172 16.35 2.00 -15.33
C VAL A 172 16.71 3.42 -14.89
N TYR A 173 15.81 4.37 -15.12
CA TYR A 173 15.92 5.72 -14.58
C TYR A 173 15.06 5.86 -13.33
N LEU A 174 15.62 6.24 -12.19
CA LEU A 174 14.83 6.74 -11.06
C LEU A 174 14.75 8.26 -11.16
N ILE A 175 13.56 8.77 -11.51
CA ILE A 175 13.33 10.19 -11.77
C ILE A 175 12.58 10.80 -10.59
N ALA A 176 13.27 11.67 -9.85
CA ALA A 176 12.77 12.33 -8.66
C ALA A 176 12.59 13.84 -8.90
N PRO A 177 11.41 14.42 -8.55
CA PRO A 177 11.19 15.86 -8.66
C PRO A 177 11.91 16.66 -7.56
N SER A 178 12.27 16.02 -6.45
CA SER A 178 13.03 16.58 -5.33
C SER A 178 14.53 16.64 -5.65
N LYS A 179 15.27 17.52 -4.97
CA LYS A 179 16.74 17.62 -5.12
C LYS A 179 17.49 16.39 -4.61
N SER A 180 16.87 15.63 -3.71
CA SER A 180 17.40 14.39 -3.13
C SER A 180 16.27 13.38 -2.93
N LEU A 181 16.61 12.10 -2.89
CA LEU A 181 15.68 11.05 -2.48
C LEU A 181 15.34 11.21 -0.99
N LYS A 182 14.11 10.86 -0.62
CA LYS A 182 13.59 10.82 0.75
C LYS A 182 13.85 9.44 1.33
N LEU A 183 15.09 9.23 1.76
CA LEU A 183 15.55 7.98 2.35
C LEU A 183 15.93 8.21 3.82
N PRO A 184 15.80 7.18 4.69
CA PRO A 184 16.32 7.23 6.05
C PRO A 184 17.83 7.55 6.07
N PRO A 185 18.34 8.19 7.15
CA PRO A 185 19.77 8.43 7.31
C PRO A 185 20.58 7.14 7.21
N GLY A 186 21.62 7.14 6.35
CA GLY A 186 22.49 5.98 6.15
C GLY A 186 21.92 4.88 5.25
N HIS A 187 20.76 5.07 4.62
CA HIS A 187 20.23 4.11 3.67
C HIS A 187 21.22 3.92 2.50
N PRO A 188 21.67 2.68 2.21
CA PRO A 188 22.62 2.45 1.13
C PRO A 188 21.96 2.80 -0.21
N LEU A 189 22.74 3.41 -1.11
CA LEU A 189 22.33 3.54 -2.50
C LEU A 189 22.85 2.32 -3.28
N PRO A 190 22.00 1.70 -4.11
CA PRO A 190 22.41 0.58 -4.93
C PRO A 190 23.55 0.97 -5.87
N SER A 191 24.61 0.16 -5.88
CA SER A 191 25.65 0.21 -6.89
C SER A 191 25.24 -0.71 -8.04
N ASN A 192 24.53 -0.17 -9.01
CA ASN A 192 24.11 -0.91 -10.20
C ASN A 192 24.24 -0.01 -11.44
N GLU A 193 25.07 -0.41 -12.40
CA GLU A 193 25.36 0.36 -13.62
C GLU A 193 24.11 0.58 -14.50
N LYS A 194 23.09 -0.28 -14.35
CA LYS A 194 21.81 -0.13 -15.06
C LYS A 194 20.91 0.94 -14.45
N LEU A 195 21.13 1.33 -13.19
CA LEU A 195 20.28 2.30 -12.49
C LEU A 195 20.88 3.71 -12.56
N LYS A 196 20.12 4.64 -13.11
CA LYS A 196 20.49 6.05 -13.25
C LYS A 196 19.52 6.91 -12.45
N ILE A 197 20.01 7.62 -11.45
CA ILE A 197 19.19 8.48 -10.60
C ILE A 197 19.22 9.91 -11.13
N LEU A 198 18.06 10.47 -11.45
CA LEU A 198 17.86 11.84 -11.91
C LEU A 198 17.03 12.60 -10.88
N THR A 199 17.67 13.42 -10.04
CA THR A 199 16.99 14.29 -9.07
C THR A 199 16.74 15.68 -9.64
N ALA A 200 15.81 16.43 -9.05
CA ALA A 200 15.37 17.75 -9.49
C ALA A 200 14.79 17.76 -10.92
N HIS A 201 14.21 16.65 -11.38
CA HIS A 201 13.57 16.55 -12.69
C HIS A 201 12.06 16.39 -12.53
N ALA A 202 11.29 17.33 -13.09
CA ALA A 202 9.84 17.20 -13.19
C ALA A 202 9.45 16.53 -14.50
N VAL A 203 8.46 15.63 -14.46
CA VAL A 203 7.89 15.06 -15.68
C VAL A 203 6.85 16.02 -16.25
N LEU A 204 7.01 16.41 -17.51
CA LEU A 204 6.07 17.25 -18.25
C LEU A 204 5.02 16.40 -18.98
N SER A 205 5.46 15.36 -19.68
CA SER A 205 4.59 14.46 -20.44
C SER A 205 5.20 13.07 -20.63
N ILE A 206 4.33 12.07 -20.70
CA ILE A 206 4.60 10.73 -21.22
C ILE A 206 4.01 10.69 -22.62
N GLU A 207 4.81 10.30 -23.62
CA GLU A 207 4.45 10.42 -25.03
C GLU A 207 4.74 9.11 -25.79
N GLY A 208 3.93 8.87 -26.82
CA GLY A 208 4.07 7.72 -27.71
C GLY A 208 2.90 7.63 -28.69
N GLY A 209 2.95 6.63 -29.57
CA GLY A 209 1.83 6.26 -30.44
C GLY A 209 0.86 5.33 -29.71
N ASP A 210 0.91 4.03 -30.01
CA ASP A 210 0.07 3.03 -29.35
C ASP A 210 0.58 2.67 -27.94
N VAL A 211 1.88 2.80 -27.72
CA VAL A 211 2.60 2.52 -26.47
C VAL A 211 3.54 3.67 -26.14
N VAL A 212 4.04 3.71 -24.90
CA VAL A 212 5.05 4.70 -24.47
C VAL A 212 6.33 4.56 -25.31
N GLU A 213 6.85 5.70 -25.78
CA GLU A 213 8.11 5.78 -26.55
C GLU A 213 9.13 6.73 -25.90
N ARG A 214 8.67 7.72 -25.14
CA ARG A 214 9.52 8.73 -24.52
C ARG A 214 8.84 9.43 -23.36
N ILE A 215 9.66 10.08 -22.54
CA ILE A 215 9.24 11.02 -21.51
C ILE A 215 9.88 12.38 -21.77
N ARG A 216 9.13 13.45 -21.51
CA ARG A 216 9.64 14.82 -21.49
C ARG A 216 9.79 15.28 -20.05
N LEU A 217 10.96 15.81 -19.73
CA LEU A 217 11.36 16.25 -18.40
C LEU A 217 11.72 17.73 -18.43
N LEU A 218 11.57 18.40 -17.29
CA LEU A 218 12.14 19.71 -16.99
C LEU A 218 13.19 19.52 -15.88
N ASP A 219 14.45 19.83 -16.18
CA ASP A 219 15.48 19.97 -15.15
C ASP A 219 15.23 21.28 -14.40
N ARG A 220 14.92 21.17 -13.10
CA ARG A 220 14.59 22.32 -12.25
C ARG A 220 15.80 23.15 -11.86
N ASN A 221 17.02 22.67 -12.07
CA ASN A 221 18.23 23.42 -11.76
C ASN A 221 18.60 24.36 -12.93
N SER A 222 18.54 23.85 -14.15
CA SER A 222 18.89 24.59 -15.38
C SER A 222 17.68 25.24 -16.06
N ASN A 223 16.46 24.80 -15.72
CA ASN A 223 15.22 25.14 -16.40
C ASN A 223 15.20 24.68 -17.88
N GLU A 224 16.00 23.67 -18.23
CA GLU A 224 16.04 23.08 -19.57
C GLU A 224 15.10 21.88 -19.69
N GLU A 225 14.47 21.76 -20.86
CA GLU A 225 13.68 20.57 -21.19
C GLU A 225 14.55 19.47 -21.78
N LYS A 226 14.27 18.24 -21.39
CA LYS A 226 14.95 17.04 -21.89
C LYS A 226 13.94 16.01 -22.34
N VAL A 227 14.22 15.36 -23.46
CA VAL A 227 13.45 14.20 -23.94
C VAL A 227 14.31 12.95 -23.77
N LEU A 228 13.76 11.92 -23.14
CA LEU A 228 14.41 10.62 -22.99
C LEU A 228 13.57 9.53 -23.65
N PRO A 229 14.13 8.74 -24.59
CA PRO A 229 13.45 7.56 -25.11
C PRO A 229 13.35 6.49 -24.02
N MET A 230 12.18 5.88 -23.90
CA MET A 230 11.90 4.78 -22.97
C MET A 230 10.60 4.09 -23.33
N GLU A 231 10.50 2.81 -23.00
CA GLU A 231 9.33 2.00 -23.32
C GLU A 231 8.40 1.78 -22.12
N GLY A 232 8.88 2.05 -20.90
CA GLY A 232 8.12 1.83 -19.66
C GLY A 232 8.25 2.96 -18.63
N VAL A 233 7.13 3.32 -18.00
CA VAL A 233 7.04 4.35 -16.97
C VAL A 233 6.28 3.79 -15.77
N PHE A 234 6.98 3.58 -14.68
CA PHE A 234 6.43 3.07 -13.42
C PHE A 234 6.23 4.23 -12.44
N VAL A 235 5.01 4.44 -11.95
CA VAL A 235 4.70 5.65 -11.16
C VAL A 235 4.50 5.35 -9.68
N TYR A 236 5.46 5.79 -8.87
CA TYR A 236 5.49 5.68 -7.41
C TYR A 236 5.49 7.08 -6.77
N LEU A 237 4.59 7.92 -7.24
CA LEU A 237 4.31 9.24 -6.70
C LEU A 237 3.09 9.17 -5.77
N HIS A 238 3.18 9.79 -4.60
CA HIS A 238 2.12 9.76 -3.59
C HIS A 238 1.20 10.99 -3.65
N GLY A 239 -0.04 10.81 -3.19
CA GLY A 239 -1.00 11.90 -2.97
C GLY A 239 -1.78 11.69 -1.68
N ASN A 240 -3.02 12.18 -1.65
CA ASN A 240 -3.90 12.14 -0.49
C ASN A 240 -5.25 11.44 -0.77
N ARG A 241 -5.28 10.52 -1.74
CA ARG A 241 -6.49 9.79 -2.15
C ARG A 241 -6.48 8.34 -1.66
N PRO A 242 -7.66 7.76 -1.32
CA PRO A 242 -7.78 6.34 -1.03
C PRO A 242 -7.15 5.45 -2.11
N ILE A 243 -6.54 4.35 -1.69
CA ILE A 243 -5.99 3.34 -2.60
C ILE A 243 -7.04 2.24 -2.75
N VAL A 244 -7.79 2.26 -3.85
CA VAL A 244 -8.95 1.39 -4.11
C VAL A 244 -8.96 0.78 -5.51
N ASP A 245 -7.92 1.04 -6.31
CA ASP A 245 -7.77 0.60 -7.70
C ASP A 245 -7.84 -0.93 -7.85
N PHE A 246 -7.26 -1.67 -6.91
CA PHE A 246 -7.29 -3.14 -6.88
C PHE A 246 -8.68 -3.75 -6.60
N LEU A 247 -9.67 -2.94 -6.18
CA LEU A 247 -11.00 -3.45 -5.82
C LEU A 247 -11.91 -3.68 -7.03
N ASN A 248 -11.64 -3.04 -8.17
CA ASN A 248 -12.49 -3.11 -9.37
C ASN A 248 -14.00 -2.94 -9.06
N TYR A 249 -14.34 -2.01 -8.17
CA TYR A 249 -15.72 -1.75 -7.70
C TYR A 249 -16.43 -2.95 -7.02
N SER A 250 -15.67 -3.89 -6.44
CA SER A 250 -16.23 -5.02 -5.69
C SER A 250 -17.01 -4.60 -4.43
N VAL A 251 -16.77 -3.40 -3.92
CA VAL A 251 -17.48 -2.79 -2.78
C VAL A 251 -17.99 -1.41 -3.17
N ASP A 252 -18.95 -0.89 -2.41
CA ASP A 252 -19.47 0.45 -2.65
C ASP A 252 -18.39 1.51 -2.36
N ILE A 253 -18.12 2.34 -3.38
CA ILE A 253 -17.11 3.41 -3.35
C ILE A 253 -17.83 4.73 -3.64
N SER A 254 -17.54 5.77 -2.85
CA SER A 254 -18.10 7.11 -3.05
C SER A 254 -17.45 7.84 -4.23
N ASP A 255 -18.02 8.99 -4.63
CA ASP A 255 -17.44 9.87 -5.66
C ASP A 255 -16.03 10.39 -5.30
N GLU A 256 -15.70 10.40 -4.01
CA GLU A 256 -14.38 10.76 -3.49
C GLU A 256 -13.40 9.57 -3.42
N GLU A 257 -13.78 8.43 -3.99
CA GLU A 257 -13.03 7.17 -4.02
C GLU A 257 -12.90 6.49 -2.63
N CYS A 258 -13.78 6.83 -1.70
CA CYS A 258 -13.79 6.30 -0.34
C CYS A 258 -14.59 5.01 -0.26
N ILE A 259 -14.07 4.00 0.44
CA ILE A 259 -14.87 2.79 0.73
C ILE A 259 -15.97 3.16 1.73
N ILE A 260 -17.23 2.95 1.34
CA ILE A 260 -18.37 3.25 2.19
C ILE A 260 -18.50 2.17 3.26
N THR A 261 -18.55 2.61 4.52
CA THR A 261 -18.74 1.72 5.66
C THR A 261 -19.78 2.27 6.63
N ASN A 262 -20.36 1.39 7.44
CA ASN A 262 -21.12 1.81 8.61
C ASN A 262 -20.20 2.04 9.83
N LYS A 263 -20.78 2.44 10.98
CA LYS A 263 -20.01 2.72 12.22
C LYS A 263 -19.21 1.52 12.76
N MET A 264 -19.54 0.31 12.32
CA MET A 264 -18.86 -0.93 12.70
C MET A 264 -17.80 -1.36 11.68
N MET A 265 -17.45 -0.48 10.73
CA MET A 265 -16.49 -0.70 9.65
C MET A 265 -16.95 -1.77 8.64
N GLU A 266 -18.23 -2.14 8.65
CA GLU A 266 -18.82 -3.09 7.69
C GLU A 266 -19.04 -2.38 6.34
N THR A 267 -18.64 -3.01 5.24
CA THR A 267 -18.97 -2.59 3.87
C THR A 267 -20.36 -3.11 3.47
N ASN A 268 -20.74 -2.93 2.19
CA ASN A 268 -21.93 -3.55 1.61
C ASN A 268 -21.84 -5.09 1.50
N LEU A 269 -20.63 -5.67 1.55
CA LEU A 269 -20.43 -7.11 1.46
C LEU A 269 -20.23 -7.76 2.85
N PRO A 270 -20.98 -8.83 3.18
CA PRO A 270 -20.78 -9.59 4.41
C PRO A 270 -19.36 -10.18 4.48
N GLY A 271 -18.73 -10.03 5.65
CA GLY A 271 -17.37 -10.51 5.90
C GLY A 271 -16.27 -9.60 5.37
N VAL A 272 -16.62 -8.48 4.72
CA VAL A 272 -15.68 -7.48 4.22
C VAL A 272 -15.84 -6.18 5.00
N PHE A 273 -14.71 -5.72 5.54
CA PHE A 273 -14.62 -4.52 6.35
C PHE A 273 -13.60 -3.55 5.75
N ALA A 274 -13.67 -2.28 6.09
CA ALA A 274 -12.65 -1.31 5.71
C ALA A 274 -12.34 -0.34 6.88
N ALA A 275 -11.08 0.03 7.05
CA ALA A 275 -10.63 0.80 8.21
C ALA A 275 -9.51 1.80 7.89
N GLY A 276 -9.52 2.92 8.61
CA GLY A 276 -8.55 4.01 8.46
C GLY A 276 -8.86 4.90 7.26
N ASP A 277 -7.84 5.59 6.75
CA ASP A 277 -8.05 6.69 5.79
C ASP A 277 -8.67 6.26 4.44
N VAL A 278 -8.69 4.95 4.12
CA VAL A 278 -9.36 4.43 2.91
C VAL A 278 -10.88 4.66 2.93
N THR A 279 -11.46 4.85 4.13
CA THR A 279 -12.89 5.18 4.29
C THR A 279 -13.15 6.69 4.33
N CYS A 280 -12.13 7.51 4.05
CA CYS A 280 -12.19 8.98 4.10
C CYS A 280 -12.80 9.56 5.38
N VAL A 281 -12.37 9.06 6.53
CA VAL A 281 -12.66 9.76 7.78
C VAL A 281 -12.21 11.22 7.68
N GLU A 282 -13.06 12.14 8.15
CA GLU A 282 -12.79 13.58 8.12
C GLU A 282 -11.49 13.92 8.88
N VAL A 283 -11.23 13.18 9.95
CA VAL A 283 -10.03 13.32 10.79
C VAL A 283 -9.06 12.17 10.50
N ARG A 284 -8.03 12.46 9.69
CA ARG A 284 -6.96 11.52 9.36
C ARG A 284 -5.84 11.59 10.38
N GLN A 285 -5.87 10.70 11.36
CA GLN A 285 -4.88 10.61 12.44
C GLN A 285 -4.57 9.15 12.77
N VAL A 286 -3.34 8.87 13.20
CA VAL A 286 -2.89 7.52 13.55
C VAL A 286 -3.80 6.87 14.60
N VAL A 287 -4.21 7.61 15.62
CA VAL A 287 -5.10 7.11 16.68
C VAL A 287 -6.51 6.75 16.16
N ILE A 288 -7.03 7.51 15.20
CA ILE A 288 -8.33 7.24 14.58
C ILE A 288 -8.24 6.00 13.69
N ALA A 289 -7.19 5.90 12.87
CA ALA A 289 -6.94 4.72 12.04
C ALA A 289 -6.80 3.45 12.89
N ALA A 290 -6.01 3.51 13.96
CA ALA A 290 -5.87 2.40 14.92
C ALA A 290 -7.22 2.01 15.54
N ALA A 291 -8.03 2.98 15.98
CA ALA A 291 -9.35 2.73 16.52
C ALA A 291 -10.29 2.06 15.50
N ASN A 292 -10.29 2.51 14.24
CA ASN A 292 -11.05 1.86 13.17
C ASN A 292 -10.58 0.42 12.93
N GLY A 293 -9.27 0.18 12.95
CA GLY A 293 -8.69 -1.16 12.85
C GLY A 293 -9.20 -2.10 13.94
N CYS A 294 -9.22 -1.63 15.19
CA CYS A 294 -9.79 -2.38 16.32
C CYS A 294 -11.28 -2.71 16.08
N VAL A 295 -12.10 -1.72 15.69
CA VAL A 295 -13.52 -1.95 15.41
C VAL A 295 -13.72 -2.97 14.28
N ALA A 296 -12.94 -2.87 13.20
CA ALA A 296 -13.01 -3.81 12.09
C ALA A 296 -12.64 -5.24 12.52
N ALA A 297 -11.58 -5.43 13.30
CA ALA A 297 -11.18 -6.75 13.80
C ALA A 297 -12.23 -7.38 14.71
N LEU A 298 -12.86 -6.60 15.61
CA LEU A 298 -13.94 -7.11 16.47
C LEU A 298 -15.22 -7.43 15.67
N SER A 299 -15.47 -6.72 14.58
CA SER A 299 -16.55 -7.05 13.65
C SER A 299 -16.24 -8.32 12.83
N ALA A 300 -15.00 -8.49 12.37
CA ALA A 300 -14.54 -9.69 11.71
C ALA A 300 -14.60 -10.92 12.63
N ASP A 301 -14.15 -10.82 13.89
CA ASP A 301 -14.27 -11.88 14.90
C ASP A 301 -15.73 -12.32 15.11
N LYS A 302 -16.66 -11.35 15.21
CA LYS A 302 -18.09 -11.65 15.30
C LYS A 302 -18.58 -12.42 14.07
N TYR A 303 -18.17 -11.99 12.89
CA TYR A 303 -18.56 -12.60 11.62
C TYR A 303 -18.02 -14.03 11.50
N VAL A 304 -16.71 -14.24 11.65
CA VAL A 304 -16.05 -15.56 11.52
C VAL A 304 -16.62 -16.59 12.50
N HIS A 305 -16.92 -16.18 13.73
CA HIS A 305 -17.50 -17.05 14.75
C HIS A 305 -19.03 -17.12 14.72
N ASN A 306 -19.72 -16.48 13.76
CA ASN A 306 -21.18 -16.41 13.67
C ASN A 306 -21.87 -15.97 14.98
N ARG A 307 -21.27 -15.01 15.70
CA ARG A 307 -21.77 -14.56 17.02
C ARG A 307 -22.92 -13.57 16.87
N LYS A 308 -23.90 -13.66 17.77
CA LYS A 308 -24.98 -12.65 17.88
C LYS A 308 -24.47 -11.28 18.36
N ARG A 309 -23.40 -11.24 19.15
CA ARG A 309 -22.82 -10.01 19.72
C ARG A 309 -21.29 -10.03 19.59
N ARG A 310 -20.68 -8.85 19.51
CA ARG A 310 -19.21 -8.68 19.55
C ARG A 310 -18.71 -9.00 20.96
N ARG A 311 -17.53 -9.60 21.04
CA ARG A 311 -16.85 -9.85 22.31
C ARG A 311 -15.91 -8.70 22.62
N TYR A 312 -15.95 -8.19 23.84
CA TYR A 312 -14.94 -7.23 24.30
C TYR A 312 -13.66 -7.98 24.64
N ASP A 313 -12.52 -7.43 24.20
CA ASP A 313 -11.20 -7.90 24.58
C ASP A 313 -10.71 -7.10 25.79
N TRP A 314 -11.24 -7.44 26.96
CA TRP A 314 -10.76 -6.91 28.23
C TRP A 314 -9.84 -7.94 28.86
N SER A 315 -8.74 -7.49 29.46
CA SER A 315 -7.91 -8.35 30.30
C SER A 315 -8.81 -8.97 31.37
N LYS A 316 -9.06 -10.27 31.28
CA LYS A 316 -9.50 -11.00 32.46
C LYS A 316 -8.34 -10.88 33.45
N SER A 317 -8.59 -10.31 34.62
CA SER A 317 -7.63 -10.39 35.72
C SER A 317 -7.21 -11.85 35.83
N SER A 318 -5.96 -12.14 35.50
CA SER A 318 -5.33 -13.39 35.86
C SER A 318 -5.31 -13.40 37.39
N ALA A 319 -6.26 -14.13 37.96
CA ALA A 319 -6.18 -14.60 39.33
C ALA A 319 -5.14 -15.72 39.41
#